data_AF-A0A970UIL5-F1
#
_entry.id   AF-A0A970UIL5-F1
#
_cell.length_a   1.000
_cell.length_b   1.000
_cell.length_c   1.000
_cell.angle_alpha   90.00
_cell.angle_beta   90.00
_cell.angle_gamma   90.00
#
_symmetry.space_group_name_H-M   'P 1'
#
loop_
_entity.id
_entity.type
_entity.pdbx_description
1 polymer ?
#
loop_
_entity_poly.entity_id
_entity_poly.type
_entity_poly.pdbx_seq_one_letter_code
_entity_poly.pdbx_strand_id
1 'polypeptide(L)'
;MMILLVATSTTLLCFLSITACLRFVFSRQGWFWIIPLILSVVFFYISIDPLVQVLTGIATDTYRVTISPDRSVREIVPLIIVLLWYTMIIVFRYALKSVVPVNQQLIDTKKNLYESRYMEKVELKRMRRKAKRQLDAVTSSSRQESGTLYPLEWVERFDE
;
A
#
# COMPACT_ATOMS: atom_id res chain seq x y z
N MET A 1 37.41 9.86 19.96
CA MET A 1 36.20 9.00 19.95
C MET A 1 34.94 9.77 19.53
N MET A 2 34.67 10.98 20.02
CA MET A 2 33.50 11.78 19.58
C MET A 2 33.41 11.98 18.06
N ILE A 3 34.53 12.31 17.39
CA ILE A 3 34.55 12.55 15.93
C ILE A 3 34.11 11.31 15.14
N LEU A 4 34.60 10.13 15.53
CA LEU A 4 34.22 8.88 14.90
C LEU A 4 32.74 8.54 15.16
N LEU A 5 32.23 8.86 16.35
CA LEU A 5 30.81 8.71 16.68
C LEU A 5 29.93 9.66 15.86
N VAL A 6 30.36 10.91 15.68
CA VAL A 6 29.66 11.90 14.84
C VAL A 6 29.68 11.49 13.36
N ALA A 7 30.83 11.04 12.84
CA ALA A 7 30.95 10.56 11.46
C ALA A 7 30.14 9.28 11.19
N THR A 8 30.10 8.34 12.13
CA THR A 8 29.29 7.12 12.00
C THR A 8 27.79 7.40 12.15
N SER A 9 27.39 8.27 13.08
CA SER A 9 25.98 8.65 13.24
C SER A 9 25.43 9.46 12.06
N THR A 10 26.21 10.40 11.51
CA THR A 10 25.85 11.15 10.29
C THR A 10 25.67 10.24 9.08
N THR A 11 26.63 9.35 8.82
CA THR A 11 26.54 8.41 7.68
C THR A 11 25.37 7.43 7.84
N LEU A 12 25.10 6.98 9.06
CA LEU A 12 23.95 6.12 9.38
C LEU A 12 22.62 6.85 9.15
N LEU A 13 22.49 8.10 9.59
CA LEU A 13 21.29 8.92 9.33
C LEU A 13 21.07 9.16 7.83
N CYS A 14 22.15 9.45 7.08
CA CYS A 14 22.06 9.58 5.62
C CYS A 14 21.61 8.25 4.97
N PHE A 15 22.13 7.11 5.41
CA PHE A 15 21.70 5.80 4.92
C PHE A 15 20.22 5.51 5.24
N LEU A 16 19.76 5.83 6.45
CA LEU A 16 18.35 5.72 6.83
C LEU A 16 17.46 6.64 5.99
N SER A 17 17.92 7.84 5.66
CA SER A 17 17.17 8.76 4.79
C SER A 17 16.99 8.20 3.38
N ILE A 18 18.04 7.60 2.80
CA ILE A 18 17.97 6.97 1.47
C ILE A 18 17.03 5.77 1.48
N THR A 19 17.16 4.88 2.46
CA THR A 19 16.32 3.67 2.56
C THR A 19 14.85 4.02 2.78
N ALA A 20 14.57 5.05 3.59
CA ALA A 20 13.23 5.59 3.75
C ALA A 20 12.67 6.12 2.42
N CYS A 21 13.44 6.93 1.68
CA CYS A 21 13.01 7.47 0.39
C CYS A 21 12.82 6.37 -0.68
N LEU A 22 13.73 5.40 -0.75
CA LEU A 22 13.71 4.32 -1.75
C LEU A 22 12.43 3.48 -1.67
N ARG A 23 11.96 3.19 -0.45
CA ARG A 23 10.70 2.48 -0.23
C ARG A 23 9.51 3.21 -0.87
N PHE A 24 9.52 4.54 -0.90
CA PHE A 24 8.40 5.34 -1.40
C PHE A 24 8.52 5.72 -2.87
N VAL A 25 9.71 5.64 -3.48
CA VAL A 25 9.90 5.85 -4.93
C VAL A 25 9.08 4.85 -5.76
N PHE A 26 8.89 3.62 -5.28
CA PHE A 26 8.05 2.62 -5.96
C PHE A 26 6.55 2.72 -5.63
N SER A 27 6.13 3.71 -4.83
CA SER A 27 4.72 3.93 -4.51
C SER A 27 4.01 4.73 -5.61
N ARG A 28 2.68 4.81 -5.55
CA ARG A 28 1.87 5.69 -6.42
C ARG A 28 2.30 7.17 -6.34
N GLN A 29 2.96 7.56 -5.25
CA GLN A 29 3.47 8.90 -4.99
C GLN A 29 4.97 9.05 -5.32
N GLY A 30 5.57 8.06 -6.01
CA GLY A 30 7.02 7.94 -6.20
C GLY A 30 7.68 9.19 -6.78
N TRP A 31 6.99 9.90 -7.66
CA TRP A 31 7.46 11.16 -8.26
C TRP A 31 7.86 12.23 -7.23
N PHE A 32 7.09 12.38 -6.15
CA PHE A 32 7.42 13.34 -5.08
C PHE A 32 8.63 12.91 -4.25
N TRP A 33 9.00 11.64 -4.30
CA TRP A 33 10.11 11.05 -3.55
C TRP A 33 11.43 11.04 -4.31
N ILE A 34 11.41 11.31 -5.63
CA ILE A 34 12.63 11.38 -6.46
C ILE A 34 13.54 12.51 -5.97
N ILE A 35 13.00 13.72 -5.73
CA ILE A 35 13.79 14.87 -5.30
C ILE A 35 14.43 14.64 -3.91
N PRO A 36 13.67 14.25 -2.87
CA PRO A 36 14.27 13.90 -1.57
C PRO A 36 15.29 12.76 -1.65
N LEU A 37 15.07 11.77 -2.52
CA LEU A 37 16.01 10.67 -2.73
C LEU A 37 17.33 11.15 -3.31
N ILE A 38 17.30 11.94 -4.39
CA ILE A 38 18.51 12.49 -5.01
C ILE A 38 19.29 13.32 -3.99
N LEU A 39 18.61 14.20 -3.24
CA LEU A 39 19.28 15.02 -2.24
C LEU A 39 19.89 14.18 -1.11
N SER A 40 19.19 13.12 -0.68
CA SER A 40 19.71 12.20 0.35
C SER A 40 20.93 11.40 -0.14
N VAL A 41 20.96 11.02 -1.42
CA VAL A 41 22.14 10.40 -2.04
C VAL A 41 23.32 11.37 -2.11
N VAL A 42 23.08 12.64 -2.44
CA VAL A 42 24.11 13.68 -2.42
C VAL A 42 24.66 13.87 -1.00
N PHE A 43 23.79 13.97 0.01
CA PHE A 43 24.24 14.08 1.41
C PHE A 43 25.01 12.86 1.89
N PHE A 44 24.64 11.66 1.46
CA PHE A 44 25.39 10.44 1.77
C PHE A 44 26.75 10.41 1.08
N TYR A 45 26.83 10.84 -0.17
CA TYR A 45 28.11 10.94 -0.88
C TYR A 45 29.08 11.89 -0.16
N ILE A 46 28.58 13.06 0.26
CA ILE A 46 29.38 14.04 1.01
C ILE A 46 29.80 13.51 2.39
N SER A 47 28.94 12.72 3.06
CA SER A 47 29.24 12.21 4.41
C SER A 47 30.22 11.04 4.45
N ILE A 48 30.48 10.37 3.32
CA ILE A 48 31.47 9.29 3.23
C ILE A 48 32.91 9.81 3.39
N ASP A 49 33.23 10.95 2.78
CA ASP A 49 34.59 11.53 2.81
C ASP A 49 35.17 11.70 4.23
N PRO A 50 34.49 12.37 5.19
CA PRO A 50 35.00 12.51 6.56
C PRO A 50 35.07 11.16 7.29
N LEU A 51 34.20 10.19 6.98
CA LEU A 51 34.26 8.86 7.58
C LEU A 51 35.53 8.12 7.13
N VAL A 52 35.85 8.16 5.83
CA VAL A 52 37.04 7.53 5.27
C VAL A 52 38.31 8.16 5.84
N GLN A 53 38.38 9.48 5.93
CA GLN A 53 39.53 10.19 6.50
C GLN A 53 39.80 9.83 7.97
N VAL A 54 38.74 9.61 8.76
CA VAL A 54 38.85 9.16 10.15
C VAL A 54 39.27 7.68 10.21
N LEU A 55 38.76 6.84 9.30
CA LEU A 55 39.03 5.40 9.26
C LEU A 55 40.45 5.06 8.78
N THR A 56 40.97 5.78 7.79
CA THR A 56 42.32 5.56 7.22
C THR A 56 43.43 6.15 8.09
N GLY A 57 43.09 6.77 9.22
CA GLY A 57 44.07 7.32 10.15
C GLY A 57 44.85 8.52 9.60
N ILE A 58 44.44 9.11 8.47
CA ILE A 58 45.10 10.33 7.93
C ILE A 58 44.97 11.51 8.91
N ALA A 59 43.99 11.45 9.82
CA ALA A 59 43.82 12.42 10.91
C ALA A 59 44.69 12.16 12.17
N THR A 60 45.64 11.21 12.13
CA THR A 60 46.40 10.78 13.31
C THR A 60 47.40 11.81 13.87
N ASP A 61 47.83 12.81 13.10
CA ASP A 61 48.78 13.83 13.59
C ASP A 61 48.15 15.03 14.30
N THR A 62 46.83 15.02 14.54
CA THR A 62 46.16 16.11 15.29
C THR A 62 45.66 15.69 16.68
N TYR A 63 46.31 14.72 17.33
CA TYR A 63 46.01 14.30 18.70
C TYR A 63 46.74 15.11 19.80
N ARG A 64 47.06 16.38 19.55
CA ARG A 64 47.43 17.32 20.62
C ARG A 64 46.37 18.39 20.77
N VAL A 65 45.47 18.12 21.71
CA VAL A 65 44.82 19.05 22.63
C VAL A 65 44.96 20.53 22.23
N THR A 66 44.02 21.00 21.43
CA THR A 66 43.36 22.29 21.65
C THR A 66 41.91 22.09 21.26
N ILE A 67 41.02 22.10 22.25
CA ILE A 67 39.58 22.24 21.99
C ILE A 67 39.40 23.69 21.55
N SER A 68 39.72 23.97 20.29
CA SER A 68 39.30 25.20 19.64
C SER A 68 37.79 25.06 19.42
N PRO A 69 36.95 25.95 19.98
CA PRO A 69 35.50 25.89 19.82
C PRO A 69 35.07 25.76 18.36
N ASP A 70 35.83 26.39 17.46
CA ASP A 70 35.59 26.39 16.01
C ASP A 70 35.68 25.00 15.37
N ARG A 71 36.54 24.10 15.88
CA ARG A 71 36.70 22.75 15.33
C ARG A 71 35.56 21.83 15.75
N SER A 72 35.14 21.90 17.02
CA SER A 72 33.98 21.16 17.51
C SER A 72 32.67 21.63 16.87
N VAL A 73 32.51 22.93 16.62
CA VAL A 73 31.32 23.45 15.93
C VAL A 73 31.28 22.96 14.48
N ARG A 74 32.40 22.99 13.75
CA ARG A 74 32.48 22.51 12.37
C ARG A 74 32.12 21.02 12.22
N GLU A 75 32.38 20.20 13.22
CA GLU A 75 32.07 18.77 13.22
C GLU A 75 30.61 18.46 13.60
N ILE A 76 30.00 19.25 14.50
CA ILE A 76 28.63 19.04 14.97
C ILE A 76 27.59 19.59 13.97
N VAL A 77 27.91 20.65 13.25
CA VAL A 77 26.99 21.28 12.28
C VAL A 77 26.47 20.30 11.22
N PRO A 78 27.29 19.47 10.56
CA PRO A 78 26.81 18.45 9.62
C PRO A 78 25.81 17.47 10.24
N LEU A 79 26.02 17.07 11.50
CA LEU A 79 25.10 16.18 12.21
C LEU A 79 23.74 16.84 12.44
N ILE A 80 23.72 18.10 12.86
CA ILE A 80 22.47 18.85 13.05
C ILE A 80 21.73 19.01 11.72
N ILE A 81 22.44 19.34 10.63
CA ILE A 81 21.85 19.49 9.29
C ILE A 81 21.21 18.18 8.83
N VAL A 82 21.93 17.06 8.95
CA VAL A 82 21.41 15.74 8.54
C VAL A 82 20.23 15.31 9.42
N LEU A 83 20.26 15.62 10.72
CA LEU A 83 19.16 15.34 11.63
C LEU A 83 17.90 16.15 11.26
N LEU A 84 18.05 17.44 10.96
CA LEU A 84 16.95 18.28 10.47
C LEU A 84 16.43 17.82 9.12
N TRP A 85 17.32 17.38 8.22
CA TRP A 85 16.92 16.79 6.93
C TRP A 85 16.09 15.53 7.11
N TYR A 86 16.53 14.64 8.01
CA TYR A 86 15.81 13.41 8.30
C TYR A 86 14.44 13.66 8.94
N THR A 87 14.33 14.62 9.88
CA THR A 87 13.02 15.00 10.43
C THR A 87 12.13 15.63 9.37
N MET A 88 12.67 16.42 8.45
CA MET A 88 11.93 16.98 7.31
C MET A 88 11.36 15.87 6.41
N ILE A 89 12.13 14.81 6.12
CA ILE A 89 11.65 13.64 5.37
C ILE A 89 10.46 12.98 6.06
N ILE A 90 10.53 12.82 7.40
CA ILE A 90 9.44 12.25 8.19
C ILE A 90 8.20 13.14 8.11
N VAL A 91 8.33 14.45 8.31
CA VAL A 91 7.21 15.40 8.24
C VAL A 91 6.59 15.40 6.84
N PHE A 92 7.41 15.41 5.80
CA PHE A 92 6.95 15.33 4.41
C PHE A 92 6.16 14.06 4.13
N ARG A 93 6.58 12.92 4.68
CA ARG A 93 5.81 11.67 4.62
C ARG A 93 4.40 11.82 5.22
N TYR A 94 4.31 12.43 6.40
CA TYR A 94 3.02 12.63 7.05
C TYR A 94 2.13 13.60 6.27
N ALA A 95 2.72 14.67 5.72
CA ALA A 95 2.01 15.63 4.89
C ALA A 95 1.47 14.99 3.59
N LEU A 96 2.26 14.18 2.88
CA LEU A 96 1.79 13.47 1.69
C LEU A 96 0.69 12.45 2.00
N LYS A 97 0.72 11.87 3.20
CA LYS A 97 -0.35 10.96 3.65
C LYS A 97 -1.66 11.71 3.94
N SER A 98 -1.62 12.94 4.43
CA SER A 98 -2.83 13.73 4.69
C SER A 98 -3.40 14.40 3.44
N VAL A 99 -2.54 14.78 2.49
CA VAL A 99 -2.93 15.57 1.30
C VAL A 99 -3.49 14.70 0.17
N VAL A 100 -3.15 13.42 0.09
CA VAL A 100 -3.71 12.55 -0.97
C VAL A 100 -5.03 11.95 -0.48
N PRO A 101 -6.19 12.50 -0.88
CA PRO A 101 -7.46 11.87 -0.58
C PRO A 101 -7.45 10.49 -1.23
N VAL A 102 -7.73 9.48 -0.42
CA VAL A 102 -8.14 8.19 -0.97
C VAL A 102 -9.36 8.49 -1.84
N ASN A 103 -9.36 8.07 -3.11
CA ASN A 103 -10.49 8.27 -4.00
C ASN A 103 -11.69 7.45 -3.48
N GLN A 104 -12.43 8.04 -2.53
CA GLN A 104 -13.56 7.43 -1.85
C GLN A 104 -14.62 7.02 -2.86
N GLN A 105 -14.87 7.85 -3.88
CA GLN A 105 -15.80 7.52 -4.97
C GLN A 105 -15.42 6.21 -5.66
N LEU A 106 -14.14 5.98 -5.95
CA LEU A 106 -13.71 4.73 -6.61
C LEU A 106 -13.82 3.51 -5.69
N ILE A 107 -13.57 3.68 -4.38
CA ILE A 107 -13.76 2.64 -3.38
C ILE A 107 -15.25 2.31 -3.21
N ASP A 108 -16.09 3.32 -3.08
CA ASP A 108 -17.53 3.19 -2.90
C ASP A 108 -18.17 2.60 -4.15
N THR A 109 -17.74 3.01 -5.34
CA THR A 109 -18.18 2.42 -6.61
C THR A 109 -17.82 0.94 -6.69
N LYS A 110 -16.60 0.57 -6.29
CA LYS A 110 -16.16 -0.84 -6.28
C LYS A 110 -16.98 -1.67 -5.28
N LYS A 111 -17.27 -1.11 -4.10
CA LYS A 111 -18.10 -1.74 -3.07
C LYS A 111 -19.55 -1.91 -3.56
N ASN A 112 -20.15 -0.85 -4.08
CA ASN A 112 -21.52 -0.86 -4.61
C ASN A 112 -21.67 -1.87 -5.76
N LEU A 113 -20.68 -1.97 -6.65
CA LEU A 113 -20.70 -2.93 -7.76
C LEU A 113 -20.60 -4.38 -7.28
N TYR A 114 -19.86 -4.63 -6.20
CA TYR A 114 -19.82 -5.95 -5.57
C TYR A 114 -21.16 -6.30 -4.91
N GLU A 115 -21.73 -5.36 -4.18
CA GLU A 115 -23.03 -5.52 -3.52
C GLU A 115 -24.16 -5.73 -4.54
N SER A 116 -24.17 -4.98 -5.65
CA SER A 116 -25.17 -5.14 -6.71
C SER A 116 -25.10 -6.51 -7.37
N ARG A 117 -23.89 -7.00 -7.71
CA ARG A 117 -23.70 -8.36 -8.24
C ARG A 117 -24.12 -9.45 -7.27
N TYR A 118 -23.94 -9.23 -5.97
CA TYR A 118 -24.40 -10.16 -4.95
C TYR A 118 -25.93 -10.20 -4.90
N MET A 119 -26.58 -9.04 -4.90
CA MET A 119 -28.05 -8.95 -4.90
C MET A 119 -28.66 -9.58 -6.17
N GLU A 120 -28.07 -9.33 -7.33
CA GLU A 120 -28.48 -9.94 -8.60
C GLU A 120 -28.47 -11.47 -8.52
N LYS A 121 -27.42 -12.07 -7.96
CA LYS A 121 -27.33 -13.53 -7.77
C LYS A 121 -28.42 -14.05 -6.83
N VAL A 122 -28.72 -13.32 -5.76
CA VAL A 122 -29.77 -13.67 -4.80
C VAL A 122 -31.14 -13.60 -5.46
N GLU A 123 -31.41 -12.54 -6.22
CA GLU A 123 -32.67 -12.36 -6.97
C GLU A 123 -32.85 -13.43 -8.03
N LEU A 124 -31.82 -13.72 -8.84
CA LEU A 124 -31.85 -14.81 -9.82
C LEU A 124 -32.18 -16.15 -9.16
N LYS A 125 -31.61 -16.43 -7.98
CA LYS A 125 -31.92 -17.66 -7.23
C LYS A 125 -33.37 -17.69 -6.75
N ARG A 126 -33.93 -16.57 -6.29
CA ARG A 126 -35.35 -16.45 -5.90
C ARG A 126 -36.26 -16.63 -7.11
N MET A 127 -35.96 -15.98 -8.23
CA MET A 127 -36.72 -16.07 -9.47
C MET A 127 -36.72 -17.48 -10.04
N ARG A 128 -35.56 -18.16 -10.08
CA ARG A 128 -35.48 -19.57 -10.48
C ARG A 128 -36.32 -20.49 -9.60
N ARG A 129 -36.31 -20.28 -8.28
CA ARG A 129 -37.16 -21.06 -7.34
C ARG A 129 -38.65 -20.82 -7.60
N LYS A 130 -39.05 -19.57 -7.84
CA LYS A 130 -40.44 -19.21 -8.14
C LYS A 130 -40.90 -19.81 -9.47
N ALA A 131 -40.08 -19.68 -10.51
CA ALA A 131 -40.34 -20.26 -11.83
C ALA A 131 -40.48 -21.78 -11.76
N LYS A 132 -39.59 -22.47 -11.01
CA LYS A 132 -39.70 -23.91 -10.80
C LYS A 132 -41.02 -24.30 -10.13
N ARG A 133 -41.42 -23.60 -9.06
CA ARG A 133 -42.71 -23.85 -8.37
C ARG A 133 -43.91 -23.63 -9.29
N GLN A 134 -43.88 -22.59 -10.13
CA GLN A 134 -44.94 -22.34 -11.10
C GLN A 134 -45.00 -23.45 -12.15
N LEU A 135 -43.85 -23.90 -12.65
CA LEU A 135 -43.77 -25.00 -13.62
C LEU A 135 -44.26 -26.32 -12.99
N ASP A 136 -43.84 -26.63 -11.76
CA ASP A 136 -44.30 -27.80 -11.01
C ASP A 136 -45.83 -27.74 -10.79
N ALA A 137 -46.37 -26.57 -10.44
CA ALA A 137 -47.80 -26.36 -10.26
C ALA A 137 -48.59 -26.59 -11.56
N VAL A 138 -48.17 -25.96 -12.68
CA VAL A 138 -48.79 -26.15 -14.00
C VAL A 138 -48.73 -27.62 -14.44
N THR A 139 -47.59 -28.28 -14.23
CA THR A 139 -47.43 -29.71 -14.57
C THR A 139 -48.35 -30.58 -13.70
N SER A 140 -48.50 -30.26 -12.41
CA SER A 140 -49.39 -30.99 -11.51
C SER A 140 -50.87 -30.78 -11.83
N SER A 141 -51.29 -29.57 -12.18
CA SER A 141 -52.64 -29.27 -12.63
C SER A 141 -52.95 -29.94 -13.97
N SER A 142 -52.02 -29.90 -14.93
CA SER A 142 -52.15 -30.60 -16.21
C SER A 142 -52.25 -32.12 -16.01
N ARG A 143 -51.54 -32.71 -15.03
CA ARG A 143 -51.63 -34.13 -14.69
C ARG A 143 -52.92 -34.51 -13.95
N GLN A 144 -53.54 -33.56 -13.24
CA GLN A 144 -54.86 -33.72 -12.63
C GLN A 144 -55.99 -33.57 -13.65
N GLU A 145 -55.85 -32.66 -14.62
CA GLU A 145 -56.76 -32.54 -15.77
C GLU A 145 -56.61 -33.73 -16.73
N SER A 146 -55.38 -34.21 -16.97
CA SER A 146 -55.12 -35.51 -17.61
C SER A 146 -55.35 -36.68 -16.65
N GLY A 147 -55.99 -36.43 -15.51
CA GLY A 147 -56.41 -37.42 -14.53
C GLY A 147 -57.21 -38.48 -15.24
N THR A 148 -56.54 -39.58 -15.53
CA THR A 148 -57.06 -40.86 -15.92
C THR A 148 -58.14 -41.27 -14.92
N LEU A 149 -59.40 -40.97 -15.23
CA LEU A 149 -60.52 -41.72 -14.69
C LEU A 149 -60.47 -43.18 -15.16
N TYR A 150 -59.72 -43.46 -16.23
CA TYR A 150 -59.52 -44.81 -16.77
C TYR A 150 -58.12 -45.01 -17.36
N PRO A 151 -57.55 -46.22 -17.31
CA PRO A 151 -56.38 -46.61 -18.09
C PRO A 151 -56.59 -46.33 -19.58
N LEU A 152 -55.53 -45.99 -20.33
CA LEU A 152 -55.61 -45.75 -21.79
C LEU A 152 -56.30 -46.91 -22.55
N GLU A 153 -56.08 -48.15 -22.10
CA GLU A 153 -56.72 -49.36 -22.65
C GLU A 153 -58.26 -49.38 -22.52
N TRP A 154 -58.82 -48.63 -21.58
CA TRP A 154 -60.27 -48.51 -21.38
C TRP A 154 -60.88 -47.42 -22.27
N VAL A 155 -60.16 -46.33 -22.52
CA VAL A 155 -60.63 -45.24 -23.41
C VAL A 155 -60.78 -45.77 -24.84
N GLU A 156 -59.82 -46.56 -25.31
CA GLU A 156 -59.85 -47.18 -26.64
C GLU A 156 -61.01 -48.18 -26.82
N ARG A 157 -61.62 -48.68 -25.74
CA ARG A 157 -62.65 -49.73 -25.80
C ARG A 157 -64.09 -49.20 -25.75
N PHE A 158 -64.30 -47.90 -25.47
CA PHE A 158 -65.62 -47.31 -25.25
C PHE A 158 -65.90 -46.03 -26.08
N ASP A 159 -64.95 -45.56 -26.90
CA ASP A 159 -65.10 -44.40 -27.80
C ASP A 159 -65.53 -44.78 -29.25
N GLU A 160 -65.98 -46.03 -29.49
CA GLU A 160 -66.77 -46.44 -30.68
C GLU A 160 -68.26 -46.55 -30.35
#